data_AF-T0YHJ4-F1
#
_entry.id   AF-T0YHJ4-F1
#
_cell.length_a   1.000
_cell.length_b   1.000
_cell.length_c   1.000
_cell.angle_alpha   90.00
_cell.angle_beta   90.00
_cell.angle_gamma   90.00
#
_symmetry.space_group_name_H-M   'P 1'
#
loop_
_entity.id
_entity.type
_entity.pdbx_description
1 polymer ?
#
loop_
_entity_poly.entity_id
_entity_poly.type
_entity_poly.pdbx_seq_one_letter_code
_entity_poly.pdbx_strand_id
1 'polypeptide(L)'
;GKPIHAISYTSIDSGYSCDISIDTMHNKPVVSNAAQESGSQHTGLIVSGEFEGVKYDTSDHGVYEYLKRTALSNPHVQIKFVDPNNQEFNFLRSVDTIPERPKAARLHPLGLTVNDILDLAHTSTSNRLSSFLTDTFSRFSQGKVNELKEIVGIDFSMDPKRLTWDDASKLVDGFKKVKWIAPEAAHIVPIGKKYIELTLKNIINPEFMNVVERKPSVFKGGFPFIVEAAIAYGGNSGRQTDGG
;
A
#
# COMPACT_ATOMS: atom_id res chain seq x y z
N GLY A 1 8.08 1.84 -28.54
CA GLY A 1 8.67 0.72 -27.79
C GLY A 1 7.99 -0.57 -28.22
N LYS A 2 8.61 -1.72 -27.96
CA LYS A 2 7.92 -3.01 -28.08
C LYS A 2 6.77 -3.07 -27.04
N PRO A 3 5.65 -3.73 -27.35
CA PRO A 3 4.59 -3.91 -26.38
C PRO A 3 5.07 -4.77 -25.20
N ILE A 4 4.43 -4.61 -24.05
CA ILE A 4 4.63 -5.48 -22.90
C ILE A 4 3.77 -6.73 -23.12
N HIS A 5 4.37 -7.90 -23.04
CA HIS A 5 3.66 -9.17 -23.13
C HIS A 5 3.25 -9.62 -21.73
N ALA A 6 2.00 -10.01 -21.55
CA ALA A 6 1.47 -10.48 -20.28
C ALA A 6 0.76 -11.82 -20.47
N ILE A 7 1.01 -12.77 -19.57
CA ILE A 7 0.34 -14.07 -19.51
C ILE A 7 -0.24 -14.25 -18.12
N SER A 8 -1.54 -14.46 -18.01
CA SER A 8 -2.24 -14.70 -16.76
C SER A 8 -2.93 -16.07 -16.76
N TYR A 9 -2.50 -16.96 -15.88
CA TYR A 9 -3.14 -18.25 -15.62
C TYR A 9 -4.12 -18.12 -14.46
N THR A 10 -5.42 -18.13 -14.77
CA THR A 10 -6.51 -18.00 -13.78
C THR A 10 -6.89 -19.35 -13.17
N SER A 11 -6.62 -20.44 -13.88
CA SER A 11 -6.76 -21.81 -13.40
C SER A 11 -5.66 -22.70 -13.97
N ILE A 12 -5.60 -23.94 -13.50
CA ILE A 12 -4.67 -24.96 -14.03
C ILE A 12 -4.95 -25.24 -15.51
N ASP A 13 -6.20 -25.09 -15.95
CA ASP A 13 -6.64 -25.47 -17.30
C ASP A 13 -6.79 -24.29 -18.26
N SER A 14 -6.65 -23.05 -17.78
CA SER A 14 -6.87 -21.87 -18.62
C SER A 14 -5.96 -20.70 -18.25
N GLY A 15 -5.41 -20.08 -19.30
CA GLY A 15 -4.73 -18.81 -19.21
C GLY A 15 -5.15 -17.87 -20.34
N TYR A 16 -4.72 -16.62 -20.22
CA TYR A 16 -4.89 -15.59 -21.23
C TYR A 16 -3.56 -14.89 -21.43
N SER A 17 -3.18 -14.68 -22.68
CA SER A 17 -2.04 -13.87 -23.05
C SER A 17 -2.47 -12.67 -23.87
N CYS A 18 -1.75 -11.56 -23.75
CA CYS A 18 -1.92 -10.40 -24.62
C CYS A 18 -0.68 -9.52 -24.64
N ASP A 19 -0.59 -8.72 -25.70
CA ASP A 19 0.37 -7.64 -25.82
C ASP A 19 -0.32 -6.32 -25.48
N ILE A 20 0.29 -5.56 -24.57
CA ILE A 20 -0.25 -4.30 -24.05
C ILE A 20 0.70 -3.16 -24.41
N SER A 21 0.14 -2.12 -25.03
CA SER A 21 0.79 -0.82 -25.23
C SER A 21 -0.17 0.31 -24.83
N ILE A 22 0.30 1.56 -24.83
CA ILE A 22 -0.49 2.73 -24.45
C ILE A 22 -0.60 3.73 -25.60
N ASP A 23 -1.82 4.15 -25.92
CA ASP A 23 -2.08 5.35 -26.71
C ASP A 23 -1.88 6.56 -25.79
N THR A 24 -0.75 7.22 -25.96
CA THR A 24 -0.35 8.37 -25.13
C THR A 24 -1.19 9.62 -25.38
N MET A 25 -1.83 9.75 -26.55
CA MET A 25 -2.66 10.91 -26.87
C MET A 25 -4.00 10.86 -26.14
N HIS A 26 -4.55 9.65 -25.97
CA HIS A 26 -5.88 9.46 -25.36
C HIS A 26 -5.83 8.82 -23.97
N ASN A 27 -4.64 8.48 -23.47
CA ASN A 27 -4.43 7.74 -22.22
C ASN A 27 -5.27 6.44 -22.17
N LYS A 28 -5.22 5.66 -23.25
CA LYS A 28 -5.97 4.41 -23.40
C LYS A 28 -5.04 3.22 -23.65
N PRO A 29 -5.33 2.05 -23.07
CA PRO A 29 -4.60 0.84 -23.41
C PRO A 29 -4.93 0.41 -24.84
N VAL A 30 -3.90 -0.01 -25.57
CA VAL A 30 -4.00 -0.68 -26.86
C VAL A 30 -3.60 -2.13 -26.65
N VAL A 31 -4.58 -3.03 -26.74
CA VAL A 31 -4.39 -4.47 -26.55
C VAL A 31 -4.35 -5.15 -27.92
N SER A 32 -3.33 -5.97 -28.14
CA SER A 32 -3.15 -6.77 -29.35
C SER A 32 -2.79 -8.22 -29.00
N ASN A 33 -2.86 -9.11 -29.99
CA ASN A 33 -2.44 -10.52 -29.85
C ASN A 33 -3.06 -11.22 -28.63
N ALA A 34 -4.32 -10.91 -28.31
CA ALA A 34 -5.04 -11.56 -27.24
C ALA A 34 -5.35 -13.01 -27.62
N ALA A 35 -4.85 -13.95 -26.83
CA ALA A 35 -5.05 -15.37 -27.06
C ALA A 35 -5.39 -16.10 -25.76
N GLN A 36 -6.03 -17.26 -25.90
CA GLN A 36 -6.23 -18.19 -24.81
C GLN A 36 -5.02 -19.12 -24.73
N GLU A 37 -4.40 -19.18 -23.56
CA GLU A 37 -3.28 -20.08 -23.29
C GLU A 37 -3.79 -21.42 -22.78
N SER A 38 -3.12 -22.49 -23.20
CA SER A 38 -3.32 -23.80 -22.61
C SER A 38 -2.94 -23.75 -21.13
N GLY A 39 -3.67 -24.50 -20.31
CA GLY A 39 -3.44 -24.58 -18.87
C GLY A 39 -1.97 -24.76 -18.45
N SER A 40 -1.61 -24.18 -17.30
CA SER A 40 -0.29 -24.31 -16.68
C SER A 40 -0.36 -25.10 -15.38
N GLN A 41 0.76 -25.70 -14.96
CA GLN A 41 0.88 -26.32 -13.65
C GLN A 41 0.72 -25.33 -12.48
N HIS A 42 0.75 -24.03 -12.76
CA HIS A 42 0.64 -22.97 -11.77
C HIS A 42 -0.33 -21.88 -12.20
N THR A 43 -0.97 -21.23 -11.22
CA THR A 43 -1.70 -19.97 -11.43
C THR A 43 -0.76 -18.78 -11.21
N GLY A 44 -1.07 -17.65 -11.82
CA GLY A 44 -0.28 -16.42 -11.63
C GLY A 44 -0.18 -15.56 -12.88
N LEU A 45 0.63 -14.50 -12.78
CA LEU A 45 0.86 -13.51 -13.83
C LEU A 45 2.35 -13.47 -14.18
N ILE A 46 2.65 -13.55 -15.47
CA ILE A 46 3.96 -13.34 -16.06
C ILE A 46 3.89 -12.07 -16.88
N VAL A 47 4.84 -11.16 -16.67
CA VAL A 47 4.97 -9.92 -17.43
C VAL A 47 6.38 -9.86 -17.99
N SER A 48 6.50 -9.67 -19.30
CA SER A 48 7.77 -9.49 -19.99
C SER A 48 7.74 -8.23 -20.86
N GLY A 49 8.87 -7.53 -20.89
CA GLY A 49 9.01 -6.30 -21.65
C GLY A 49 10.47 -6.02 -21.93
N GLU A 50 10.72 -5.31 -23.03
CA GLU A 50 12.06 -4.90 -23.44
C GLU A 50 12.18 -3.39 -23.31
N PHE A 51 13.25 -2.94 -22.65
CA PHE A 51 13.51 -1.54 -22.38
C PHE A 51 14.93 -1.17 -22.84
N GLU A 52 15.05 -0.05 -23.53
CA GLU A 52 16.34 0.51 -23.95
C GLU A 52 16.82 1.57 -22.94
N GLY A 53 18.14 1.75 -22.82
CA GLY A 53 18.75 2.77 -21.95
C GLY A 53 18.75 2.42 -20.46
N VAL A 54 18.45 1.17 -20.10
CA VAL A 54 18.49 0.70 -18.71
C VAL A 54 19.87 0.13 -18.40
N LYS A 55 20.59 0.77 -17.48
CA LYS A 55 21.84 0.23 -16.93
C LYS A 55 21.52 -0.68 -15.75
N TYR A 56 22.06 -1.89 -15.75
CA TYR A 56 22.02 -2.75 -14.57
C TYR A 56 22.99 -2.22 -13.52
N ASP A 57 22.45 -1.76 -12.39
CA ASP A 57 23.23 -1.27 -11.26
C ASP A 57 23.43 -2.38 -10.22
N THR A 58 24.69 -2.58 -9.83
CA THR A 58 25.13 -3.53 -8.80
C THR A 58 25.45 -2.86 -7.47
N SER A 59 25.22 -1.54 -7.36
CA SER A 59 25.36 -0.79 -6.11
C SER A 59 24.26 -1.11 -5.08
N ASP A 60 24.32 -0.48 -3.91
CA ASP A 60 23.29 -0.56 -2.85
C ASP A 60 21.91 0.00 -3.27
N HIS A 61 21.83 0.64 -4.44
CA HIS A 61 20.59 1.10 -5.07
C HIS A 61 20.11 0.17 -6.20
N GLY A 62 20.84 -0.92 -6.45
CA GLY A 62 20.57 -1.89 -7.49
C GLY A 62 19.39 -2.83 -7.20
N VAL A 63 19.04 -3.62 -8.22
CA VAL A 63 17.89 -4.56 -8.17
C VAL A 63 18.08 -5.62 -7.09
N TYR A 64 19.30 -6.15 -6.95
CA TYR A 64 19.60 -7.18 -5.94
C TYR A 64 19.28 -6.68 -4.52
N GLU A 65 19.75 -5.48 -4.17
CA GLU A 65 19.58 -4.93 -2.83
C GLU A 65 18.11 -4.55 -2.55
N TYR A 66 17.38 -4.07 -3.58
CA TYR A 66 15.93 -3.89 -3.48
C TYR A 66 15.22 -5.21 -3.16
N LEU A 67 15.50 -6.28 -3.91
CA LEU A 67 14.87 -7.60 -3.69
C LEU A 67 15.26 -8.21 -2.34
N LYS A 68 16.51 -8.03 -1.91
CA LYS A 68 16.97 -8.43 -0.57
C LYS A 68 16.16 -7.72 0.51
N ARG A 69 15.98 -6.39 0.42
CA ARG A 69 15.14 -5.62 1.35
C ARG A 69 13.67 -6.02 1.29
N THR A 70 13.15 -6.34 0.10
CA THR A 70 11.78 -6.88 -0.05
C THR A 70 11.64 -8.21 0.68
N ALA A 71 12.59 -9.15 0.52
CA ALA A 71 12.57 -10.42 1.23
C ALA A 71 12.69 -10.23 2.76
N LEU A 72 13.50 -9.25 3.20
CA LEU A 72 13.64 -8.90 4.61
C LEU A 72 12.34 -8.40 5.24
N SER A 73 11.60 -7.58 4.51
CA SER A 73 10.33 -7.01 4.97
C SER A 73 9.13 -7.96 4.75
N ASN A 74 9.28 -9.02 3.95
CA ASN A 74 8.21 -9.96 3.64
C ASN A 74 8.63 -11.42 3.95
N PRO A 75 8.64 -11.81 5.23
CA PRO A 75 9.11 -13.12 5.71
C PRO A 75 8.45 -14.34 5.06
N HIS A 76 7.25 -14.16 4.51
CA HIS A 76 6.42 -15.20 3.91
C HIS A 76 6.64 -15.39 2.40
N VAL A 77 7.44 -14.53 1.77
CA VAL A 77 7.67 -14.53 0.32
C VAL A 77 8.95 -15.31 0.00
N GLN A 78 8.92 -16.02 -1.12
CA GLN A 78 10.12 -16.58 -1.76
C GLN A 78 10.36 -15.83 -3.07
N ILE A 79 11.59 -15.38 -3.28
CA ILE A 79 11.99 -14.62 -4.47
C ILE A 79 13.17 -15.34 -5.13
N LYS A 80 13.00 -15.72 -6.40
CA LYS A 80 14.09 -16.15 -7.28
C LYS A 80 14.41 -15.02 -8.24
N PHE A 81 15.67 -14.64 -8.31
CA PHE A 81 16.17 -13.58 -9.19
C PHE A 81 17.33 -14.11 -10.03
N VAL A 82 17.28 -13.87 -11.34
CA VAL A 82 18.38 -14.16 -12.27
C VAL A 82 18.80 -12.83 -12.87
N ASP A 83 20.06 -12.45 -12.67
CA ASP A 83 20.57 -11.19 -13.17
C ASP A 83 20.96 -11.27 -14.67
N PRO A 84 21.31 -10.13 -15.31
CA PRO A 84 21.77 -10.12 -16.70
C PRO A 84 23.07 -10.91 -16.95
N ASN A 85 23.85 -11.23 -15.91
CA ASN A 85 25.06 -12.05 -15.98
C ASN A 85 24.77 -13.54 -15.76
N ASN A 86 23.50 -13.94 -15.69
CA ASN A 86 23.01 -15.29 -15.37
C ASN A 86 23.38 -15.77 -13.95
N GLN A 87 23.66 -14.86 -13.03
CA GLN A 87 23.79 -15.18 -11.62
C GLN A 87 22.42 -15.37 -10.99
N GLU A 88 22.22 -16.54 -10.36
CA GLU A 88 20.97 -16.84 -9.65
C GLU A 88 21.07 -16.50 -8.16
N PHE A 89 20.04 -15.83 -7.65
CA PHE A 89 19.85 -15.53 -6.24
C PHE A 89 18.49 -16.05 -5.79
N ASN A 90 18.47 -16.82 -4.71
CA ASN A 90 17.26 -17.39 -4.14
C ASN A 90 17.08 -16.90 -2.70
N PHE A 91 16.09 -16.05 -2.49
CA PHE A 91 15.65 -15.62 -1.16
C PHE A 91 14.49 -16.52 -0.73
N LEU A 92 14.77 -17.49 0.13
CA LEU A 92 13.76 -18.41 0.64
C LEU A 92 12.90 -17.72 1.72
N ARG A 93 11.62 -18.10 1.78
CA ARG A 93 10.72 -17.65 2.84
C ARG A 93 11.27 -18.07 4.21
N SER A 94 11.09 -17.21 5.20
CA SER A 94 11.43 -17.49 6.60
C SER A 94 10.27 -18.09 7.38
N VAL A 95 9.03 -17.89 6.91
CA VAL A 95 7.81 -18.45 7.50
C VAL A 95 6.82 -18.85 6.42
N ASP A 96 5.96 -19.83 6.74
CA ASP A 96 4.85 -20.23 5.87
C ASP A 96 3.53 -19.52 6.19
N THR A 97 3.48 -18.81 7.32
CA THR A 97 2.27 -18.08 7.72
C THR A 97 2.10 -16.84 6.85
N ILE A 98 0.97 -16.77 6.14
CA ILE A 98 0.58 -15.62 5.34
C ILE A 98 -0.06 -14.58 6.26
N PRO A 99 0.38 -13.29 6.24
CA PRO A 99 -0.25 -12.23 7.01
C PRO A 99 -1.73 -12.05 6.65
N GLU A 100 -2.53 -11.59 7.62
CA GLU A 100 -3.91 -11.23 7.34
C GLU A 100 -3.99 -10.09 6.33
N ARG A 101 -5.02 -10.10 5.48
CA ARG A 101 -5.24 -9.01 4.53
C ARG A 101 -5.74 -7.77 5.28
N PRO A 102 -5.17 -6.57 5.02
CA PRO A 102 -5.69 -5.35 5.60
C PRO A 102 -7.14 -5.15 5.16
N LYS A 103 -8.00 -4.78 6.12
CA LYS A 103 -9.42 -4.49 5.85
C LYS A 103 -9.56 -3.01 5.54
N ALA A 104 -10.42 -2.68 4.57
CA ALA A 104 -10.74 -1.29 4.28
C ALA A 104 -11.26 -0.56 5.53
N ALA A 105 -10.73 0.63 5.77
CA ALA A 105 -11.10 1.51 6.87
C ALA A 105 -11.84 2.73 6.32
N ARG A 106 -12.82 3.24 7.07
CA ARG A 106 -13.40 4.56 6.78
C ARG A 106 -12.43 5.66 7.17
N LEU A 107 -12.40 6.72 6.39
CA LEU A 107 -11.51 7.87 6.62
C LEU A 107 -11.86 8.59 7.92
N HIS A 108 -10.85 9.08 8.64
CA HIS A 108 -11.06 9.83 9.87
C HIS A 108 -11.10 11.34 9.60
N PRO A 109 -12.03 12.12 10.19
CA PRO A 109 -12.24 13.54 9.85
C PRO A 109 -11.02 14.43 9.96
N LEU A 110 -10.19 14.22 10.99
CA LEU A 110 -8.98 15.03 11.21
C LEU A 110 -7.89 14.84 10.14
N GLY A 111 -7.94 13.74 9.37
CA GLY A 111 -6.96 13.47 8.32
C GLY A 111 -7.28 14.11 6.98
N LEU A 112 -8.45 14.75 6.84
CA LEU A 112 -8.98 15.19 5.56
C LEU A 112 -8.59 16.64 5.25
N THR A 113 -8.35 16.89 3.97
CA THR A 113 -8.22 18.22 3.39
C THR A 113 -9.54 18.68 2.77
N VAL A 114 -9.60 19.96 2.38
CA VAL A 114 -10.79 20.55 1.74
C VAL A 114 -11.15 19.81 0.46
N ASN A 115 -10.14 19.48 -0.36
CA ASN A 115 -10.34 18.76 -1.61
C ASN A 115 -10.83 17.33 -1.38
N ASP A 116 -10.30 16.63 -0.36
CA ASP A 116 -10.77 15.28 -0.03
C ASP A 116 -12.28 15.28 0.28
N ILE A 117 -12.77 16.28 1.02
CA ILE A 117 -14.20 16.40 1.31
C ILE A 117 -15.00 16.62 0.02
N LEU A 118 -14.56 17.52 -0.86
CA LEU A 118 -15.26 17.84 -2.11
C LEU A 118 -15.34 16.61 -3.03
N ASP A 119 -14.21 15.91 -3.23
CA ASP A 119 -14.15 14.74 -4.10
C ASP A 119 -15.04 13.60 -3.59
N LEU A 120 -15.06 13.38 -2.27
CA LEU A 120 -15.93 12.40 -1.63
C LEU A 120 -17.40 12.82 -1.67
N ALA A 121 -17.68 14.11 -1.52
CA ALA A 121 -19.05 14.63 -1.56
C ALA A 121 -19.66 14.53 -2.97
N HIS A 122 -18.87 14.82 -4.01
CA HIS A 122 -19.29 14.71 -5.41
C HIS A 122 -19.60 13.27 -5.83
N THR A 123 -18.87 12.30 -5.28
CA THR A 123 -19.06 10.86 -5.56
C THR A 123 -20.03 10.18 -4.60
N SER A 124 -20.57 10.92 -3.61
CA SER A 124 -21.49 10.38 -2.61
C SER A 124 -22.83 9.92 -3.20
N THR A 125 -23.39 8.88 -2.59
CA THR A 125 -24.76 8.40 -2.83
C THR A 125 -25.77 8.95 -1.81
N SER A 126 -25.31 9.67 -0.78
CA SER A 126 -26.17 10.23 0.26
C SER A 126 -26.88 11.49 -0.23
N ASN A 127 -28.16 11.65 0.10
CA ASN A 127 -28.97 12.81 -0.31
C ASN A 127 -28.91 13.98 0.69
N ARG A 128 -28.21 13.81 1.82
CA ARG A 128 -28.06 14.80 2.89
C ARG A 128 -26.63 14.83 3.37
N LEU A 129 -26.09 16.02 3.61
CA LEU A 129 -24.74 16.22 4.13
C LEU A 129 -24.55 15.49 5.47
N SER A 130 -25.54 15.53 6.37
CA SER A 130 -25.46 14.77 7.63
C SER A 130 -25.22 13.27 7.43
N SER A 131 -25.91 12.66 6.47
CA SER A 131 -25.80 11.24 6.18
C SER A 131 -24.47 10.91 5.51
N PHE A 132 -24.03 11.77 4.59
CA PHE A 132 -22.69 11.66 4.00
C PHE A 132 -21.60 11.61 5.09
N LEU A 133 -21.63 12.55 6.03
CA LEU A 133 -20.62 12.62 7.09
C LEU A 133 -20.61 11.35 7.97
N THR A 134 -21.78 10.79 8.30
CA THR A 134 -21.88 9.58 9.14
C THR A 134 -21.54 8.29 8.39
N ASP A 135 -21.88 8.22 7.10
CA ASP A 135 -21.70 7.01 6.30
C ASP A 135 -20.27 6.88 5.77
N THR A 136 -19.67 8.01 5.38
CA THR A 136 -18.33 8.04 4.77
C THR A 136 -17.21 8.02 5.80
N PHE A 137 -17.38 8.71 6.94
CA PHE A 137 -16.29 8.91 7.89
C PHE A 137 -16.37 7.98 9.12
N SER A 138 -15.20 7.58 9.62
CA SER A 138 -15.09 6.84 10.88
C SER A 138 -15.29 7.77 12.07
N ARG A 139 -15.74 7.20 13.19
CA ARG A 139 -15.95 7.92 14.47
C ARG A 139 -16.89 9.14 14.35
N PHE A 140 -17.74 9.15 13.33
CA PHE A 140 -18.69 10.22 13.06
C PHE A 140 -20.10 9.78 13.47
N SER A 141 -20.52 10.17 14.67
CA SER A 141 -21.86 9.87 15.19
C SER A 141 -22.84 11.00 14.90
N GLN A 142 -24.14 10.74 15.05
CA GLN A 142 -25.15 11.79 14.97
C GLN A 142 -24.92 12.92 16.00
N GLY A 143 -24.36 12.60 17.17
CA GLY A 143 -23.95 13.61 18.15
C GLY A 143 -22.88 14.55 17.60
N LYS A 144 -21.88 14.01 16.86
CA LYS A 144 -20.84 14.82 16.20
C LYS A 144 -21.38 15.69 15.08
N VAL A 145 -22.38 15.20 14.35
CA VAL A 145 -23.11 16.01 13.37
C VAL A 145 -23.76 17.22 14.04
N ASN A 146 -24.43 17.02 15.18
CA ASN A 146 -25.11 18.10 15.89
C ASN A 146 -24.11 19.12 16.46
N GLU A 147 -23.01 18.67 17.05
CA GLU A 147 -21.92 19.54 17.52
C GLU A 147 -21.33 20.38 16.38
N LEU A 148 -21.11 19.79 15.20
CA LEU A 148 -20.60 20.54 14.05
C LEU A 148 -21.59 21.56 13.51
N LYS A 149 -22.90 21.24 13.45
CA LYS A 149 -23.94 22.18 12.99
C LYS A 149 -23.88 23.50 13.75
N GLU A 150 -23.59 23.46 15.05
CA GLU A 150 -23.48 24.65 15.90
C GLU A 150 -22.24 25.50 15.59
N ILE A 151 -21.20 24.92 14.98
CA ILE A 151 -19.89 25.56 14.78
C ILE A 151 -19.72 26.08 13.34
N VAL A 152 -20.18 25.33 12.33
CA VAL A 152 -19.79 25.59 10.94
C VAL A 152 -20.80 26.42 10.13
N GLY A 153 -22.01 26.64 10.63
CA GLY A 153 -23.00 27.53 9.96
C GLY A 153 -23.41 27.07 8.56
N ILE A 154 -23.35 25.76 8.28
CA ILE A 154 -23.72 25.12 7.01
C ILE A 154 -25.08 24.43 7.17
N ASP A 155 -25.87 24.35 6.10
CA ASP A 155 -27.08 23.54 6.07
C ASP A 155 -26.75 22.05 5.86
N PHE A 156 -26.88 21.25 6.91
CA PHE A 156 -26.59 19.81 6.85
C PHE A 156 -27.71 18.97 6.19
N SER A 157 -28.82 19.60 5.81
CA SER A 157 -29.88 18.96 5.04
C SER A 157 -29.66 19.06 3.52
N MET A 158 -28.69 19.86 3.08
CA MET A 158 -28.34 20.01 1.67
C MET A 158 -27.78 18.72 1.07
N ASP A 159 -27.87 18.61 -0.25
CA ASP A 159 -27.19 17.57 -1.02
C ASP A 159 -25.66 17.77 -0.91
N PRO A 160 -24.87 16.76 -0.48
CA PRO A 160 -23.42 16.87 -0.40
C PRO A 160 -22.77 17.23 -1.73
N LYS A 161 -23.36 16.89 -2.88
CA LYS A 161 -22.81 17.26 -4.20
C LYS A 161 -22.83 18.76 -4.49
N ARG A 162 -23.59 19.54 -3.69
CA ARG A 162 -23.67 21.00 -3.79
C ARG A 162 -22.69 21.71 -2.86
N LEU A 163 -21.86 20.97 -2.12
CA LEU A 163 -20.91 21.52 -1.18
C LEU A 163 -19.93 22.44 -1.93
N THR A 164 -19.80 23.70 -1.47
CA THR A 164 -18.82 24.62 -2.05
C THR A 164 -17.47 24.46 -1.37
N TRP A 165 -16.43 25.04 -1.97
CA TRP A 165 -15.10 25.05 -1.37
C TRP A 165 -15.10 25.76 0.01
N ASP A 166 -15.87 26.85 0.15
CA ASP A 166 -15.99 27.58 1.43
C ASP A 166 -16.68 26.73 2.50
N ASP A 167 -17.73 25.99 2.13
CA ASP A 167 -18.40 25.05 3.03
C ASP A 167 -17.45 23.92 3.46
N ALA A 168 -16.70 23.35 2.51
CA ALA A 168 -15.71 22.32 2.80
C ALA A 168 -14.58 22.84 3.71
N SER A 169 -14.11 24.07 3.50
CA SER A 169 -13.12 24.71 4.37
C SER A 169 -13.64 24.88 5.80
N LYS A 170 -14.89 25.36 5.95
CA LYS A 170 -15.54 25.46 7.26
C LYS A 170 -15.69 24.10 7.94
N LEU A 171 -16.00 23.03 7.20
CA LEU A 171 -16.06 21.68 7.73
C LEU A 171 -14.70 21.21 8.26
N VAL A 172 -13.62 21.36 7.48
CA VAL A 172 -12.26 20.98 7.91
C VAL A 172 -11.85 21.72 9.18
N ASP A 173 -12.12 23.03 9.25
CA ASP A 173 -11.81 23.81 10.44
C ASP A 173 -12.72 23.47 11.63
N GLY A 174 -13.98 23.12 11.37
CA GLY A 174 -14.90 22.56 12.35
C GLY A 174 -14.39 21.24 12.93
N PHE A 175 -13.87 20.34 12.08
CA PHE A 175 -13.32 19.06 12.53
C PHE A 175 -12.19 19.26 13.53
N LYS A 176 -11.31 20.25 13.35
CA LYS A 176 -10.22 20.54 14.28
C LYS A 176 -10.71 21.03 15.66
N LYS A 177 -11.89 21.64 15.73
CA LYS A 177 -12.48 22.19 16.96
C LYS A 177 -13.24 21.13 17.77
N VAL A 178 -13.65 20.04 17.13
CA VAL A 178 -14.41 18.95 17.74
C VAL A 178 -13.46 17.92 18.35
N LYS A 179 -13.82 17.39 19.53
CA LYS A 179 -13.06 16.30 20.15
C LYS A 179 -13.38 14.95 19.48
N TRP A 180 -12.39 14.29 18.88
CA TRP A 180 -12.56 13.00 18.21
C TRP A 180 -12.01 11.83 19.04
N ILE A 181 -12.61 10.65 18.83
CA ILE A 181 -12.03 9.38 19.27
C ILE A 181 -10.98 8.99 18.23
N ALA A 182 -9.83 8.49 18.65
CA ALA A 182 -8.78 8.05 17.73
C ALA A 182 -9.29 6.99 16.73
N PRO A 183 -8.79 7.00 15.48
CA PRO A 183 -9.07 5.95 14.51
C PRO A 183 -8.54 4.60 15.01
N GLU A 184 -9.16 3.51 14.54
CA GLU A 184 -8.72 2.16 14.86
C GLU A 184 -7.45 1.81 14.07
N ALA A 185 -6.45 1.28 14.77
CA ALA A 185 -5.22 0.80 14.14
C ALA A 185 -5.33 -0.65 13.62
N ALA A 186 -6.46 -1.32 13.84
CA ALA A 186 -6.67 -2.72 13.46
C ALA A 186 -6.58 -2.99 11.94
N HIS A 187 -6.65 -1.93 11.14
CA HIS A 187 -6.50 -2.00 9.68
C HIS A 187 -5.05 -2.03 9.21
N ILE A 188 -4.08 -1.82 10.12
CA ILE A 188 -2.65 -1.87 9.85
C ILE A 188 -2.16 -3.26 10.22
N VAL A 189 -1.48 -3.91 9.28
CA VAL A 189 -0.86 -5.21 9.46
C VAL A 189 0.65 -4.98 9.56
N PRO A 190 1.23 -4.93 10.77
CA PRO A 190 2.68 -4.85 10.92
C PRO A 190 3.35 -6.15 10.45
N ILE A 191 4.65 -6.10 10.18
CA ILE A 191 5.43 -7.31 9.88
C ILE A 191 5.45 -8.19 11.13
N GLY A 192 5.59 -7.58 12.30
CA GLY A 192 5.61 -8.20 13.61
C GLY A 192 7.02 -8.51 14.07
N LYS A 193 7.35 -8.11 15.31
CA LYS A 193 8.68 -8.32 15.93
C LYS A 193 9.26 -9.72 15.69
N LYS A 194 8.48 -10.76 15.96
CA LYS A 194 8.89 -12.17 15.82
C LYS A 194 9.33 -12.50 14.39
N TYR A 195 8.60 -12.00 13.39
CA TYR A 195 8.85 -12.33 12.00
C TYR A 195 10.07 -11.58 11.46
N ILE A 196 10.25 -10.32 11.87
CA ILE A 196 11.47 -9.55 11.59
C ILE A 196 12.70 -10.28 12.15
N GLU A 197 12.64 -10.74 13.41
CA GLU A 197 13.74 -11.49 14.03
C GLU A 197 14.10 -12.77 13.26
N LEU A 198 13.10 -13.54 12.80
CA LEU A 198 13.33 -14.75 12.01
C LEU A 198 14.01 -14.44 10.67
N THR A 199 13.54 -13.41 9.99
CA THR A 199 14.05 -13.06 8.67
C THR A 199 15.46 -12.46 8.72
N LEU A 200 15.77 -11.66 9.75
CA LEU A 200 17.14 -11.20 9.98
C LEU A 200 18.10 -12.37 10.19
N LYS A 201 17.72 -13.37 11.02
CA LYS A 201 18.53 -14.58 11.21
C LYS A 201 18.76 -15.36 9.92
N ASN A 202 17.71 -15.56 9.12
CA ASN A 202 17.78 -16.41 7.94
C ASN A 202 18.53 -15.77 6.76
N ILE A 203 18.35 -14.47 6.55
CA ILE A 203 18.91 -13.77 5.37
C ILE A 203 20.26 -13.12 5.68
N ILE A 204 20.42 -12.56 6.89
CA ILE A 204 21.58 -11.74 7.24
C ILE A 204 22.50 -12.45 8.24
N ASN A 205 21.96 -13.36 9.06
CA ASN A 205 22.69 -14.09 10.09
C ASN A 205 23.58 -13.18 10.98
N PRO A 206 23.00 -12.17 11.65
CA PRO A 206 23.74 -11.27 12.53
C PRO A 206 24.28 -11.96 13.78
N GLU A 207 25.36 -11.42 14.34
CA GLU A 207 25.85 -11.79 15.67
C GLU A 207 25.00 -11.18 16.79
N PHE A 208 24.49 -9.97 16.54
CA PHE A 208 23.60 -9.27 17.45
C PHE A 208 22.43 -8.68 16.68
N MET A 209 21.22 -8.81 17.24
CA MET A 209 20.05 -8.11 16.73
C MET A 209 19.10 -7.69 17.85
N ASN A 210 18.39 -6.60 17.63
CA ASN A 210 17.30 -6.17 18.49
C ASN A 210 16.16 -5.59 17.63
N VAL A 211 14.93 -6.00 17.94
CA VAL A 211 13.73 -5.57 17.23
C VAL A 211 12.73 -5.02 18.24
N VAL A 212 12.18 -3.85 17.91
CA VAL A 212 11.16 -3.17 18.69
C VAL A 212 9.95 -2.83 17.82
N GLU A 213 8.78 -2.98 18.42
CA GLU A 213 7.49 -2.62 17.82
C GLU A 213 6.81 -1.63 18.76
N ARG A 214 6.43 -0.47 18.22
CA ARG A 214 5.76 0.59 18.98
C ARG A 214 4.26 0.36 19.00
N LYS A 215 3.60 0.87 20.05
CA LYS A 215 2.13 0.96 20.06
C LYS A 215 1.66 1.88 18.92
N PRO A 216 0.47 1.63 18.34
CA PRO A 216 -0.08 2.48 17.28
C PRO A 216 -0.17 3.93 17.70
N SER A 217 0.12 4.82 16.76
CA SER A 217 0.04 6.28 16.91
C SER A 217 -0.75 6.87 15.75
N VAL A 218 -1.07 8.16 15.80
CA VAL A 218 -1.91 8.81 14.78
C VAL A 218 -1.23 10.05 14.23
N PHE A 219 -1.03 10.09 12.92
CA PHE A 219 -0.50 11.23 12.20
C PHE A 219 -1.63 12.17 11.78
N LYS A 220 -1.43 13.48 11.99
CA LYS A 220 -2.43 14.55 11.76
C LYS A 220 -3.81 14.26 12.36
N GLY A 221 -3.89 13.41 13.38
CA GLY A 221 -5.15 13.01 14.01
C GLY A 221 -6.04 12.07 13.19
N GLY A 222 -5.70 11.71 11.94
CA GLY A 222 -6.54 10.88 11.09
C GLY A 222 -5.91 9.61 10.52
N PHE A 223 -4.58 9.52 10.48
CA PHE A 223 -3.88 8.37 9.87
C PHE A 223 -3.20 7.53 10.95
N PRO A 224 -3.77 6.38 11.34
CA PRO A 224 -3.07 5.50 12.26
C PRO A 224 -1.80 4.96 11.58
N PHE A 225 -0.73 4.79 12.37
CA PHE A 225 0.51 4.16 11.91
C PHE A 225 1.17 3.38 13.06
N ILE A 226 1.97 2.38 12.70
CA ILE A 226 2.79 1.58 13.61
C ILE A 226 4.23 1.71 13.12
N VAL A 227 5.18 1.83 14.05
CA VAL A 227 6.62 1.89 13.73
C VAL A 227 7.28 0.66 14.29
N GLU A 228 7.94 -0.08 13.40
CA GLU A 228 8.81 -1.21 13.72
C GLU A 228 10.24 -0.82 13.38
N ALA A 229 11.17 -1.15 14.26
CA ALA A 229 12.58 -0.86 14.07
C ALA A 229 13.41 -2.08 14.46
N ALA A 230 14.43 -2.36 13.66
CA ALA A 230 15.39 -3.41 13.90
C ALA A 230 16.81 -2.88 13.73
N ILE A 231 17.70 -3.36 14.59
CA ILE A 231 19.15 -3.17 14.48
C ILE A 231 19.77 -4.56 14.41
N ALA A 232 20.71 -4.74 13.48
CA ALA A 232 21.49 -5.96 13.30
C ALA A 232 22.97 -5.56 13.19
N TYR A 233 23.85 -6.35 13.80
CA TYR A 233 25.29 -6.11 13.85
C TYR A 233 26.07 -7.43 13.74
N GLY A 234 27.24 -7.38 13.09
CA GLY A 234 28.09 -8.54 12.82
C GLY A 234 27.51 -9.48 11.75
N GLY A 235 28.20 -10.59 11.48
CA GLY A 235 27.81 -11.52 10.41
C GLY A 235 27.70 -10.83 9.05
N ASN A 236 26.60 -11.07 8.31
CA ASN A 236 26.39 -10.47 6.98
C ASN A 236 25.56 -9.18 7.02
N SER A 237 25.53 -8.47 8.16
CA SER A 237 24.65 -7.32 8.42
C SER A 237 25.13 -5.98 7.89
N GLY A 238 26.32 -5.94 7.31
CA GLY A 238 26.93 -4.73 6.77
C GLY A 238 27.58 -4.97 5.42
N ARG A 239 28.20 -3.91 4.90
CA ARG A 239 29.04 -4.00 3.72
C ARG A 239 30.26 -4.85 4.07
N GLN A 240 30.39 -6.00 3.42
CA GLN A 240 31.61 -6.80 3.50
C GLN A 240 32.72 -6.02 2.81
N THR A 241 33.76 -5.70 3.56
CA THR A 241 34.99 -5.11 3.03
C THR A 241 36.08 -6.17 3.09
N ASP A 242 37.12 -6.07 2.26
CA ASP A 242 38.20 -7.09 2.21
C ASP A 242 38.94 -7.28 3.56
N GLY A 243 38.63 -6.49 4.60
CA GLY A 243 39.15 -6.61 5.96
C GLY A 243 38.12 -7.03 7.03
N GLY A 244 36.89 -7.40 6.65
CA GLY A 244 35.79 -7.75 7.57
C GLY A 244 34.41 -7.54 6.96
#